data_AF-A0A0D3DY63-F1
#
_entry.id   AF-A0A0D3DY63-F1
#
_cell.length_a   1.000
_cell.length_b   1.000
_cell.length_c   1.000
_cell.angle_alpha   90.00
_cell.angle_beta   90.00
_cell.angle_gamma   90.00
#
_symmetry.space_group_name_H-M   'P 1'
#
loop_
_entity.id
_entity.type
_entity.pdbx_description
1 polymer ?
#
loop_
_entity_poly.entity_id
_entity_poly.type
_entity_poly.pdbx_seq_one_letter_code
_entity_poly.pdbx_strand_id
1 'polypeptide(L)'
;MASLQLWKKIAAPLSSNGRMWKMACTTPFSSGAESSGSIKPEKVKVEKMKVFQKLKSLRVETIDLIIREEEKKGVFVDQEDLFRWAKLLKNHKPENSLEIFRWMDKKKMVFSPSQLELFVDLLGELKGAEAALAYFDKVEPNFDEMDAEAKNRPAYLKLLYWFRVKEESQTSGARTHVLKFPKCDDNWNVLK
;
A
#
# COMPACT_ATOMS: atom_id res chain seq x y z
N MET A 1 -35.49 -19.67 28.46
CA MET A 1 -35.09 -21.10 28.56
C MET A 1 -35.69 -21.83 27.37
N ALA A 2 -34.94 -22.71 26.69
CA ALA A 2 -35.37 -23.50 25.51
C ALA A 2 -35.82 -22.65 24.28
N SER A 3 -35.93 -23.15 23.05
CA SER A 3 -35.61 -24.45 22.41
C SER A 3 -35.10 -24.14 20.97
N LEU A 4 -34.14 -24.85 20.35
CA LEU A 4 -34.24 -26.17 19.69
C LEU A 4 -35.40 -26.31 18.68
N GLN A 5 -35.27 -26.87 17.48
CA GLN A 5 -34.09 -27.34 16.72
C GLN A 5 -33.81 -26.33 15.57
N LEU A 6 -33.52 -26.57 14.28
CA LEU A 6 -33.19 -27.72 13.38
C LEU A 6 -32.43 -27.08 12.18
N TRP A 7 -31.55 -27.69 11.38
CA TRP A 7 -31.46 -29.04 10.81
C TRP A 7 -30.01 -29.60 10.82
N LYS A 8 -29.72 -30.59 9.96
CA LYS A 8 -28.43 -31.25 9.72
C LYS A 8 -28.33 -31.73 8.26
N LYS A 9 -27.18 -32.34 7.90
CA LYS A 9 -26.95 -33.33 6.82
C LYS A 9 -26.79 -32.73 5.39
N ILE A 10 -25.99 -33.27 4.45
CA ILE A 10 -25.28 -34.58 4.34
C ILE A 10 -23.82 -34.43 3.80
N ALA A 11 -22.89 -35.21 4.38
CA ALA A 11 -21.62 -35.82 3.90
C ALA A 11 -20.67 -35.24 2.81
N ALA A 12 -19.41 -35.70 2.92
CA ALA A 12 -18.34 -35.74 1.91
C ALA A 12 -18.04 -37.24 1.57
N PRO A 13 -16.95 -37.69 0.88
CA PRO A 13 -15.81 -36.97 0.29
C PRO A 13 -15.32 -37.52 -1.10
N LEU A 14 -14.08 -37.15 -1.47
CA LEU A 14 -13.10 -37.87 -2.33
C LEU A 14 -13.05 -37.64 -3.87
N SER A 15 -11.80 -37.49 -4.35
CA SER A 15 -11.22 -37.94 -5.63
C SER A 15 -11.71 -37.40 -6.99
N SER A 16 -10.79 -36.80 -7.76
CA SER A 16 -10.39 -37.38 -9.05
C SER A 16 -9.01 -36.86 -9.52
N ASN A 17 -8.34 -37.62 -10.40
CA ASN A 17 -7.06 -37.25 -11.02
C ASN A 17 -7.26 -36.53 -12.37
N GLY A 18 -6.35 -35.60 -12.68
CA GLY A 18 -6.07 -35.16 -14.06
C GLY A 18 -5.96 -33.65 -14.24
N ARG A 19 -5.24 -33.15 -15.27
CA ARG A 19 -4.48 -33.87 -16.31
C ARG A 19 -3.35 -32.97 -16.82
N MET A 20 -2.21 -33.54 -17.22
CA MET A 20 -1.19 -32.81 -17.98
C MET A 20 -1.74 -32.41 -19.35
N TRP A 21 -1.48 -31.18 -19.77
CA TRP A 21 -1.70 -30.75 -21.16
C TRP A 21 -0.36 -30.29 -21.75
N LYS A 22 0.30 -31.18 -22.49
CA LYS A 22 1.28 -30.79 -23.51
C LYS A 22 0.51 -30.43 -24.77
N MET A 23 0.70 -29.23 -25.31
CA MET A 23 0.45 -28.95 -26.71
C MET A 23 1.65 -28.19 -27.29
N ALA A 24 2.17 -28.71 -28.40
CA ALA A 24 3.17 -28.04 -29.21
C ALA A 24 2.60 -27.93 -30.62
N CYS A 25 2.59 -26.71 -31.16
CA CYS A 25 2.27 -26.44 -32.56
C CYS A 25 3.30 -25.46 -33.11
N THR A 26 4.14 -25.92 -34.02
CA THR A 26 4.98 -25.05 -34.85
C THR A 26 4.13 -24.46 -35.99
N THR A 27 4.52 -23.30 -36.50
CA THR A 27 3.79 -22.52 -37.51
C THR A 27 3.89 -23.13 -38.93
N PRO A 28 3.15 -22.57 -39.91
CA PRO A 28 3.82 -21.56 -40.74
C PRO A 28 2.96 -20.34 -41.15
N PHE A 29 3.64 -19.19 -41.18
CA PHE A 29 3.59 -18.10 -42.17
C PHE A 29 2.32 -17.82 -43.00
N SER A 30 1.74 -16.63 -42.83
CA SER A 30 1.40 -15.72 -43.94
C SER A 30 1.34 -14.25 -43.47
N SER A 31 1.40 -13.30 -44.39
CA SER A 31 1.62 -11.87 -44.10
C SER A 31 0.34 -11.04 -43.94
N GLY A 32 0.25 -10.27 -42.85
CA GLY A 32 -0.62 -9.10 -42.71
C GLY A 32 0.20 -7.94 -42.17
N ALA A 33 0.34 -6.86 -42.94
CA ALA A 33 1.25 -5.76 -42.62
C ALA A 33 0.50 -4.56 -42.01
N GLU A 34 0.46 -4.49 -40.68
CA GLU A 34 0.11 -3.26 -39.95
C GLU A 34 1.29 -2.81 -39.09
N SER A 35 1.59 -1.50 -39.12
CA SER A 35 2.80 -0.93 -38.52
C SER A 35 2.66 -0.67 -37.02
N SER A 36 2.41 -1.73 -36.23
CA SER A 36 2.62 -1.68 -34.79
C SER A 36 4.12 -1.72 -34.51
N GLY A 37 4.77 -0.56 -34.51
CA GLY A 37 6.21 -0.45 -34.30
C GLY A 37 6.61 -0.92 -32.89
N SER A 38 7.05 -2.18 -32.77
CA SER A 38 7.49 -2.78 -31.50
C SER A 38 8.61 -1.95 -30.85
N ILE A 39 8.22 -1.10 -29.90
CA ILE A 39 9.15 -0.30 -29.10
C ILE A 39 9.99 -1.26 -28.27
N LYS A 40 11.29 -1.38 -28.61
CA LYS A 40 12.23 -2.24 -27.87
C LYS A 40 12.13 -1.92 -26.36
N PRO A 41 12.10 -2.92 -25.46
CA PRO A 41 11.86 -2.68 -24.02
C PRO A 41 12.86 -1.72 -23.37
N GLU A 42 14.09 -1.67 -23.91
CA GLU A 42 15.12 -0.68 -23.57
C GLU A 42 14.61 0.78 -23.68
N LYS A 43 13.90 1.11 -24.77
CA LYS A 43 13.37 2.46 -25.01
C LYS A 43 12.27 2.81 -24.02
N VAL A 44 11.30 1.90 -23.83
CA VAL A 44 10.20 2.06 -22.85
C VAL A 44 10.76 2.32 -21.45
N LYS A 45 11.81 1.60 -21.06
CA LYS A 45 12.49 1.77 -19.76
C LYS A 45 13.18 3.15 -19.64
N VAL A 46 13.85 3.61 -20.69
CA VAL A 46 14.45 4.96 -20.76
C VAL A 46 13.39 6.05 -20.73
N GLU A 47 12.23 5.85 -21.36
CA GLU A 47 11.12 6.78 -21.39
C GLU A 47 10.39 6.85 -20.05
N LYS A 48 10.03 5.71 -19.45
CA LYS A 48 9.52 5.62 -18.07
C LYS A 48 10.49 6.27 -17.06
N MET A 49 11.81 6.20 -17.28
CA MET A 49 12.79 6.93 -16.47
C MET A 49 12.70 8.46 -16.60
N LYS A 50 12.38 9.02 -17.78
CA LYS A 50 12.14 10.47 -17.96
C LYS A 50 10.92 10.92 -17.15
N VAL A 51 9.83 10.13 -17.17
CA VAL A 51 8.63 10.39 -16.35
C VAL A 51 9.00 10.42 -14.86
N PHE A 52 9.81 9.46 -14.40
CA PHE A 52 10.28 9.44 -13.02
C PHE A 52 11.10 10.68 -12.64
N GLN A 53 11.99 11.17 -13.52
CA GLN A 53 12.73 12.41 -13.25
C GLN A 53 11.79 13.62 -13.17
N LYS A 54 10.78 13.75 -14.06
CA LYS A 54 9.75 14.81 -13.97
C LYS A 54 9.01 14.75 -12.63
N LEU A 55 8.56 13.57 -12.19
CA LEU A 55 7.89 13.37 -10.89
C LEU A 55 8.83 13.64 -9.69
N LYS A 56 10.12 13.33 -9.81
CA LYS A 56 11.15 13.70 -8.83
C LYS A 56 11.43 15.22 -8.81
N SER A 57 11.19 15.93 -9.91
CA SER A 57 11.29 17.40 -9.99
C SER A 57 9.96 18.15 -9.88
N LEU A 58 8.86 17.47 -9.50
CA LEU A 58 7.54 18.07 -9.30
C LEU A 58 7.65 19.30 -8.37
N ARG A 59 7.16 20.44 -8.86
CA ARG A 59 7.17 21.75 -8.17
C ARG A 59 5.99 22.65 -8.55
N VAL A 60 5.57 22.62 -9.82
CA VAL A 60 4.49 23.47 -10.39
C VAL A 60 3.63 22.67 -11.38
N GLU A 61 4.25 21.84 -12.22
CA GLU A 61 3.54 20.88 -13.08
C GLU A 61 2.69 19.92 -12.25
N THR A 62 1.48 19.61 -12.72
CA THR A 62 0.65 18.57 -12.10
C THR A 62 0.95 17.20 -12.68
N ILE A 63 0.77 16.15 -11.88
CA ILE A 63 0.93 14.75 -12.31
C ILE A 63 0.00 14.43 -13.50
N ASP A 64 -1.22 15.02 -13.50
CA ASP A 64 -2.16 14.99 -14.62
C ASP A 64 -1.57 15.57 -15.93
N LEU A 65 -0.66 16.55 -15.90
CA LEU A 65 -0.01 17.08 -17.10
C LEU A 65 1.15 16.18 -17.55
N ILE A 66 2.02 15.79 -16.62
CA ILE A 66 3.20 14.94 -16.89
C ILE A 66 2.80 13.64 -17.56
N ILE A 67 1.79 12.94 -17.04
CA ILE A 67 1.34 11.66 -17.60
C ILE A 67 0.74 11.84 -18.99
N ARG A 68 -0.19 12.78 -19.19
CA ARG A 68 -0.81 13.05 -20.50
C ARG A 68 0.16 13.57 -21.57
N GLU A 69 1.27 14.18 -21.19
CA GLU A 69 2.31 14.60 -22.14
C GLU A 69 3.14 13.40 -22.64
N GLU A 70 3.41 12.43 -21.77
CA GLU A 70 4.22 11.26 -22.09
C GLU A 70 3.38 10.12 -22.71
N GLU A 71 2.10 9.97 -22.34
CA GLU A 71 1.13 9.11 -23.03
C GLU A 71 1.01 9.48 -24.52
N LYS A 72 1.00 10.78 -24.85
CA LYS A 72 1.02 11.29 -26.25
C LYS A 72 2.29 10.90 -27.03
N LYS A 73 3.36 10.48 -26.35
CA LYS A 73 4.61 9.98 -26.94
C LYS A 73 4.64 8.44 -27.00
N GLY A 74 3.56 7.78 -26.61
CA GLY A 74 3.45 6.31 -26.52
C GLY A 74 3.87 5.73 -25.17
N VAL A 75 4.13 6.55 -24.16
CA VAL A 75 4.65 6.11 -22.85
C VAL A 75 3.50 5.91 -21.88
N PHE A 76 2.98 4.68 -21.82
CA PHE A 76 1.95 4.31 -20.85
C PHE A 76 2.55 4.11 -19.45
N VAL A 77 1.94 4.77 -18.46
CA VAL A 77 2.34 4.73 -17.05
C VAL A 77 1.25 4.01 -16.26
N ASP A 78 1.63 2.95 -15.55
CA ASP A 78 0.71 2.08 -14.81
C ASP A 78 0.73 2.34 -13.29
N GLN A 79 -0.18 1.68 -12.56
CA GLN A 79 -0.30 1.82 -11.10
C GLN A 79 0.95 1.29 -10.36
N GLU A 80 1.64 0.29 -10.91
CA GLU A 80 2.85 -0.28 -10.30
C GLU A 80 4.06 0.63 -10.50
N ASP A 81 4.20 1.29 -11.66
CA ASP A 81 5.16 2.35 -11.89
C ASP A 81 5.03 3.46 -10.85
N LEU A 82 3.82 3.99 -10.70
CA LEU A 82 3.53 5.10 -9.78
C LEU A 82 3.82 4.70 -8.34
N PHE A 83 3.39 3.52 -7.90
CA PHE A 83 3.71 3.00 -6.57
C PHE A 83 5.22 2.82 -6.36
N ARG A 84 5.92 2.22 -7.33
CA ARG A 84 7.37 2.00 -7.28
C ARG A 84 8.13 3.32 -7.20
N TRP A 85 7.69 4.34 -7.93
CA TRP A 85 8.26 5.69 -7.89
C TRP A 85 7.94 6.43 -6.60
N ALA A 86 6.71 6.36 -6.09
CA ALA A 86 6.35 6.91 -4.78
C ALA A 86 7.20 6.28 -3.67
N LYS A 87 7.38 4.94 -3.68
CA LYS A 87 8.23 4.21 -2.75
C LYS A 87 9.71 4.62 -2.82
N LEU A 88 10.24 4.88 -4.02
CA LEU A 88 11.59 5.42 -4.20
C LEU A 88 11.73 6.89 -3.76
N LEU A 89 10.65 7.67 -3.79
CA LEU A 89 10.66 9.07 -3.36
C LEU A 89 10.45 9.23 -1.85
N LYS A 90 9.82 8.27 -1.15
CA LYS A 90 9.40 8.39 0.26
C LYS A 90 10.49 9.01 1.15
N ASN A 91 11.69 8.43 1.16
CA ASN A 91 12.77 8.82 2.08
C ASN A 91 13.57 10.08 1.65
N HIS A 92 13.20 10.71 0.54
CA HIS A 92 13.99 11.80 -0.09
C HIS A 92 13.17 13.01 -0.52
N LYS A 93 11.88 12.79 -0.82
CA LYS A 93 10.85 13.75 -1.20
C LYS A 93 9.48 13.17 -0.80
N PRO A 94 9.20 13.04 0.50
CA PRO A 94 7.95 12.43 0.99
C PRO A 94 6.72 13.19 0.46
N GLU A 95 6.82 14.50 0.20
CA GLU A 95 5.75 15.32 -0.37
C GLU A 95 5.41 14.92 -1.81
N ASN A 96 6.43 14.70 -2.65
CA ASN A 96 6.24 14.19 -4.02
C ASN A 96 5.66 12.76 -3.99
N SER A 97 6.04 11.95 -3.01
CA SER A 97 5.49 10.60 -2.80
C SER A 97 4.00 10.65 -2.42
N LEU A 98 3.64 11.50 -1.45
CA LEU A 98 2.26 11.74 -1.02
C LEU A 98 1.38 12.26 -2.17
N GLU A 99 1.89 13.16 -3.01
CA GLU A 99 1.12 13.72 -4.13
C GLU A 99 0.86 12.70 -5.24
N ILE A 100 1.78 11.75 -5.47
CA ILE A 100 1.53 10.59 -6.35
C ILE A 100 0.37 9.75 -5.80
N PHE A 101 0.39 9.38 -4.51
CA PHE A 101 -0.71 8.62 -3.91
C PHE A 101 -2.05 9.37 -3.93
N ARG A 102 -2.05 10.68 -3.65
CA ARG A 102 -3.24 11.54 -3.75
C ARG A 102 -3.81 11.57 -5.18
N TRP A 103 -2.95 11.62 -6.18
CA TRP A 103 -3.37 11.51 -7.57
C TRP A 103 -3.98 10.13 -7.88
N MET A 104 -3.42 9.04 -7.35
CA MET A 104 -3.96 7.69 -7.52
C MET A 104 -5.35 7.51 -6.87
N ASP A 105 -5.59 7.98 -5.64
CA ASP A 105 -6.94 7.99 -5.00
C ASP A 105 -7.93 8.90 -5.77
N LYS A 106 -7.47 10.05 -6.25
CA LYS A 106 -8.26 10.94 -7.12
C LYS A 106 -8.67 10.24 -8.44
N LYS A 107 -7.83 9.35 -8.97
CA LYS A 107 -8.13 8.49 -10.14
C LYS A 107 -8.91 7.22 -9.80
N LYS A 108 -9.25 6.98 -8.52
CA LYS A 108 -9.95 5.77 -8.05
C LYS A 108 -9.21 4.46 -8.36
N MET A 109 -7.87 4.51 -8.33
CA MET A 109 -7.03 3.32 -8.30
C MET A 109 -7.23 2.58 -6.98
N VAL A 110 -7.57 1.29 -7.03
CA VAL A 110 -7.74 0.47 -5.82
C VAL A 110 -6.36 0.07 -5.30
N PHE A 111 -6.02 0.50 -4.09
CA PHE A 111 -4.73 0.18 -3.49
C PHE A 111 -4.67 -1.28 -3.00
N SER A 112 -3.52 -1.93 -3.23
CA SER A 112 -3.16 -3.14 -2.49
C SER A 112 -2.85 -2.81 -1.02
N PRO A 113 -2.86 -3.77 -0.09
CA PRO A 113 -2.54 -3.50 1.32
C PRO A 113 -1.19 -2.81 1.55
N SER A 114 -0.16 -3.13 0.76
CA SER A 114 1.16 -2.49 0.83
C SER A 114 1.25 -1.12 0.15
N GLN A 115 0.29 -0.79 -0.73
CA GLN A 115 0.08 0.58 -1.23
C GLN A 115 -0.65 1.42 -0.19
N LEU A 116 -1.70 0.87 0.44
CA LEU A 116 -2.45 1.53 1.50
C LEU A 116 -1.58 1.79 2.74
N GLU A 117 -0.78 0.80 3.17
CA GLU A 117 0.19 0.94 4.27
C GLU A 117 1.12 2.13 4.02
N LEU A 118 1.75 2.20 2.85
CA LEU A 118 2.70 3.27 2.53
C LEU A 118 2.03 4.64 2.44
N PHE A 119 0.76 4.73 1.99
CA PHE A 119 0.04 5.98 1.94
C PHE A 119 -0.42 6.46 3.33
N VAL A 120 -0.92 5.56 4.18
CA VAL A 120 -1.28 5.86 5.58
C VAL A 120 -0.04 6.28 6.37
N ASP A 121 1.11 5.64 6.13
CA ASP A 121 2.40 6.02 6.72
C ASP A 121 2.83 7.45 6.31
N LEU A 122 2.72 7.79 5.02
CA LEU A 122 3.00 9.13 4.49
C LEU A 122 2.02 10.20 4.98
N LEU A 123 0.75 9.84 5.19
CA LEU A 123 -0.26 10.73 5.76
C LEU A 123 0.05 11.03 7.23
N GLY A 124 0.41 10.02 8.02
CA GLY A 124 0.86 10.22 9.40
C GLY A 124 2.09 11.11 9.48
N GLU A 125 3.11 10.80 8.66
CA GLU A 125 4.39 11.52 8.58
C GLU A 125 4.24 13.00 8.20
N LEU A 126 3.38 13.33 7.22
CA LEU A 126 3.30 14.68 6.65
C LEU A 126 2.05 15.48 7.02
N LYS A 127 1.02 14.84 7.56
CA LYS A 127 -0.29 15.46 7.85
C LYS A 127 -0.83 15.11 9.25
N GLY A 128 -0.13 14.26 10.01
CA GLY A 128 -0.49 13.86 11.37
C GLY A 128 -1.44 12.67 11.43
N ALA A 129 -1.48 12.03 12.60
CA ALA A 129 -2.26 10.80 12.84
C ALA A 129 -3.77 10.98 12.52
N GLU A 130 -4.35 12.14 12.80
CA GLU A 130 -5.76 12.43 12.46
C GLU A 130 -6.04 12.37 10.96
N ALA A 131 -5.11 12.85 10.12
CA ALA A 131 -5.26 12.80 8.67
C ALA A 131 -5.05 11.39 8.10
N ALA A 132 -4.29 10.55 8.80
CA ALA A 132 -4.15 9.14 8.49
C ALA A 132 -5.40 8.34 8.89
N LEU A 133 -5.96 8.57 10.08
CA LEU A 133 -7.23 7.97 10.55
C LEU A 133 -8.38 8.34 9.62
N ALA A 134 -8.63 9.63 9.40
CA ALA A 134 -9.73 10.10 8.55
C ALA A 134 -9.60 9.66 7.08
N TYR A 135 -8.40 9.26 6.63
CA TYR A 135 -8.23 8.60 5.34
C TYR A 135 -8.55 7.10 5.42
N PHE A 136 -8.05 6.40 6.45
CA PHE A 136 -8.25 4.96 6.65
C PHE A 136 -9.75 4.63 6.79
N ASP A 137 -10.47 5.32 7.67
CA ASP A 137 -11.91 5.14 7.89
C ASP A 137 -12.74 5.38 6.61
N LYS A 138 -12.26 6.28 5.74
CA LYS A 138 -12.87 6.60 4.43
C LYS A 138 -12.71 5.47 3.41
N VAL A 139 -11.68 4.62 3.52
CA VAL A 139 -11.45 3.49 2.59
C VAL A 139 -11.81 2.13 3.16
N GLU A 140 -11.67 1.93 4.48
CA GLU A 140 -11.95 0.67 5.18
C GLU A 140 -12.99 0.87 6.31
N PRO A 141 -14.20 1.41 6.02
CA PRO A 141 -15.21 1.80 7.04
C PRO A 141 -15.79 0.63 7.85
N ASN A 142 -15.48 -0.62 7.47
CA ASN A 142 -15.91 -1.84 8.15
C ASN A 142 -14.70 -2.67 8.64
N PHE A 143 -13.55 -2.02 8.90
CA PHE A 143 -12.35 -2.68 9.42
C PHE A 143 -12.59 -3.21 10.85
N ASP A 144 -12.39 -4.51 11.06
CA ASP A 144 -12.37 -5.09 12.39
C ASP A 144 -10.94 -5.09 12.95
N GLU A 145 -10.70 -4.31 14.00
CA GLU A 145 -9.41 -4.28 14.72
C GLU A 145 -9.05 -5.63 15.33
N MET A 146 -10.06 -6.45 15.67
CA MET A 146 -9.89 -7.76 16.29
C MET A 146 -9.54 -8.87 15.29
N ASP A 147 -9.74 -8.64 13.99
CA ASP A 147 -9.34 -9.58 12.94
C ASP A 147 -7.82 -9.50 12.69
N ALA A 148 -7.09 -10.45 13.26
CA ALA A 148 -5.64 -10.57 13.09
C ALA A 148 -5.21 -10.81 11.64
N GLU A 149 -6.09 -11.36 10.80
CA GLU A 149 -5.85 -11.69 9.38
C GLU A 149 -6.42 -10.61 8.43
N ALA A 150 -6.96 -9.51 8.96
CA ALA A 150 -7.53 -8.44 8.16
C ALA A 150 -6.48 -7.88 7.18
N LYS A 151 -6.78 -7.94 5.88
CA LYS A 151 -5.82 -7.66 4.80
C LYS A 151 -5.07 -6.32 4.96
N ASN A 152 -5.77 -5.30 5.46
CA ASN A 152 -5.26 -3.94 5.60
C ASN A 152 -4.70 -3.62 7.00
N ARG A 153 -4.59 -4.63 7.87
CA ARG A 153 -3.98 -4.52 9.21
C ARG A 153 -2.56 -3.94 9.22
N PRO A 154 -1.68 -4.13 8.22
CA PRO A 154 -0.40 -3.41 8.16
C PRO A 154 -0.56 -1.88 8.15
N ALA A 155 -1.56 -1.36 7.43
CA ALA A 155 -1.86 0.08 7.41
C ALA A 155 -2.45 0.57 8.75
N TYR A 156 -3.29 -0.24 9.40
CA TYR A 156 -3.78 0.06 10.75
C TYR A 156 -2.65 0.09 11.79
N LEU A 157 -1.67 -0.82 11.71
CA LEU A 157 -0.47 -0.80 12.57
C LEU A 157 0.38 0.47 12.35
N LYS A 158 0.44 1.00 11.13
CA LYS A 158 1.06 2.31 10.85
C LYS A 158 0.29 3.46 11.51
N LEU A 159 -1.03 3.41 11.50
CA LEU A 159 -1.86 4.42 12.14
C LEU A 159 -1.62 4.48 13.67
N LEU A 160 -1.61 3.32 14.33
CA LEU A 160 -1.30 3.21 15.77
C LEU A 160 0.11 3.73 16.11
N TYR A 161 1.10 3.49 15.24
CA TYR A 161 2.45 4.03 15.39
C TYR A 161 2.43 5.57 15.41
N TRP A 162 1.73 6.21 14.47
CA TRP A 162 1.67 7.67 14.39
C TRP A 162 0.90 8.32 15.55
N PHE A 163 -0.10 7.64 16.12
CA PHE A 163 -0.72 8.10 17.38
C PHE A 163 0.27 8.09 18.56
N ARG A 164 1.05 7.01 18.73
CA ARG A 164 2.07 6.95 19.79
C ARG A 164 3.14 8.04 19.64
N VAL A 165 3.66 8.24 18.42
CA VAL A 165 4.64 9.31 18.15
C VAL A 165 4.08 10.70 18.50
N LYS A 166 2.78 10.91 18.27
CA LYS A 166 2.11 12.15 18.68
C LYS A 166 2.07 12.32 20.20
N GLU A 167 1.70 11.29 20.96
CA GLU A 167 1.70 11.31 22.43
C GLU A 167 3.09 11.57 23.02
N GLU A 168 4.13 10.96 22.45
CA GLU A 168 5.54 11.18 22.83
C GLU A 168 5.98 12.63 22.54
N SER A 169 5.55 13.21 21.41
CA SER A 169 5.82 14.62 21.07
C SER A 169 5.12 15.62 22.01
N GLN A 170 3.94 15.28 22.53
CA GLN A 170 3.19 16.14 23.45
C GLN A 170 3.70 16.02 24.89
N THR A 171 4.06 14.81 25.33
CA THR A 171 4.55 14.57 26.70
C THR A 171 5.98 15.05 26.93
N SER A 172 6.85 15.00 25.90
CA SER A 172 8.19 15.58 25.95
C SER A 172 8.19 17.11 26.08
N GLY A 173 7.19 17.80 25.50
CA GLY A 173 6.97 19.24 25.71
C GLY A 173 6.40 19.62 27.09
N ALA A 174 6.01 18.65 27.93
CA ALA A 174 5.13 18.89 29.08
C ALA A 174 5.58 18.25 30.41
N ARG A 175 6.82 17.76 30.55
CA ARG A 175 7.29 17.12 31.79
C ARG A 175 8.64 17.59 32.33
N THR A 176 8.58 18.68 33.11
CA THR A 176 9.38 18.84 34.35
C THR A 176 8.70 18.18 35.55
N HIS A 177 8.05 17.01 35.36
CA HIS A 177 7.57 16.16 36.45
C HIS A 177 8.15 14.75 36.33
N VAL A 178 9.15 14.48 37.18
CA VAL A 178 9.81 13.18 37.29
C VAL A 178 8.83 12.17 37.88
N LEU A 179 8.36 11.22 37.07
CA LEU A 179 7.74 10.00 37.57
C LEU A 179 8.83 9.14 38.24
N LYS A 180 9.06 9.39 39.53
CA LYS A 180 9.77 8.46 40.40
C LYS A 180 8.89 7.22 40.57
N PHE A 181 9.09 6.23 39.71
CA PHE A 181 8.65 4.88 40.01
C PHE A 181 9.33 4.41 41.32
N PRO A 182 8.63 3.69 42.21
CA PRO A 182 9.28 2.99 43.30
C PRO A 182 10.35 2.05 42.75
N LYS A 183 11.44 1.86 43.50
CA LYS A 183 12.34 0.74 43.21
C LYS A 183 11.56 -0.56 43.42
N CYS A 184 11.72 -1.51 42.50
CA CYS A 184 11.53 -2.90 42.88
C CYS A 184 12.69 -3.27 43.81
N ASP A 185 12.39 -3.70 45.04
CA ASP A 185 13.41 -4.26 45.91
C ASP A 185 13.66 -5.71 45.48
N ASP A 186 14.86 -5.99 44.96
CA ASP A 186 15.30 -7.30 44.46
C ASP A 186 15.50 -8.31 45.61
N ASN A 187 14.41 -8.74 46.25
CA ASN A 187 14.43 -9.72 47.34
C ASN A 187 14.02 -11.12 46.86
N TRP A 188 14.81 -11.69 45.95
CA TRP A 188 14.66 -13.09 45.52
C TRP A 188 15.27 -14.06 46.56
N ASN A 189 14.71 -14.10 47.78
CA ASN A 189 15.17 -15.03 48.82
C ASN A 189 14.14 -15.36 49.92
N VAL A 190 12.85 -15.51 49.58
CA VAL A 190 11.88 -16.20 50.44
C VAL A 190 10.94 -17.09 49.62
N LEU A 191 11.35 -18.35 49.38
CA LEU A 191 10.44 -19.51 49.29
C LEU A 191 11.21 -20.84 49.18
N LYS A 192 11.25 -21.57 50.32
CA LYS A 192 11.90 -22.87 50.57
C LYS A 192 13.39 -22.81 50.91
#